data_AF-A0A852CMR8-F1
#
_entry.id   AF-A0A852CMR8-F1
#
_cell.length_a   1.000
_cell.length_b   1.000
_cell.length_c   1.000
_cell.angle_alpha   90.00
_cell.angle_beta   90.00
_cell.angle_gamma   90.00
#
_symmetry.space_group_name_H-M   'P 1'
#
loop_
_entity.id
_entity.type
_entity.pdbx_description
1 polymer ?
#
loop_
_entity_poly.entity_id
_entity_poly.type
_entity_poly.pdbx_seq_one_letter_code
_entity_poly.pdbx_strand_id
1 'polypeptide(L)'
;PRCHGCHRALTLPPQTEPNVARVGRVASRLCQELRLARPAVCQQAVELFQRDVVTAWARSVLRPGEACGLLLGQRCGHWDILADWNLTMPGTPKPPVRPPVPPPPGAPVEHILFLTDLHWDRQYQPGSAVACPDPLCCRGEPLGGPGSAGFWGSYGKCDLPLHTIEALLEHAVGTVANGSLASSRPVVGSWQ
;
A
#
# COMPACT_ATOMS: atom_id res chain seq x y z
N PRO A 1 -8.49 -16.45 39.48
CA PRO A 1 -7.01 -16.39 39.61
C PRO A 1 -6.24 -16.41 38.28
N ARG A 2 -6.47 -17.39 37.39
CA ARG A 2 -5.73 -17.51 36.11
C ARG A 2 -5.93 -16.30 35.18
N CYS A 3 -7.17 -15.81 35.05
CA CYS A 3 -7.46 -14.62 34.23
C CYS A 3 -6.80 -13.34 34.73
N HIS A 4 -6.92 -13.08 36.02
CA HIS A 4 -6.31 -11.90 36.64
C HIS A 4 -4.77 -11.95 36.55
N GLY A 5 -4.17 -13.14 36.64
CA GLY A 5 -2.74 -13.33 36.38
C GLY A 5 -2.35 -12.97 34.94
N CYS A 6 -3.11 -13.46 33.95
CA CYS A 6 -2.89 -13.15 32.53
C CYS A 6 -2.99 -11.65 32.24
N HIS A 7 -4.04 -11.00 32.75
CA HIS A 7 -4.24 -9.56 32.55
C HIS A 7 -3.10 -8.74 33.15
N ARG A 8 -2.68 -9.04 34.39
CA ARG A 8 -1.56 -8.35 35.04
C ARG A 8 -0.25 -8.49 34.28
N ALA A 9 0.02 -9.67 33.70
CA ALA A 9 1.22 -9.89 32.90
C ALA A 9 1.27 -9.01 31.65
N LEU A 10 0.11 -8.73 31.04
CA LEU A 10 -0.01 -7.96 29.79
C LEU A 10 -0.30 -6.46 29.99
N THR A 11 -0.50 -6.00 31.23
CA THR A 11 -0.79 -4.58 31.52
C THR A 11 0.47 -3.71 31.51
N LEU A 12 1.67 -4.31 31.50
CA LEU A 12 2.93 -3.56 31.39
C LEU A 12 3.05 -2.93 29.99
N PRO A 13 3.28 -1.62 29.86
CA PRO A 13 3.33 -0.97 28.56
C PRO A 13 4.59 -1.41 27.79
N PRO A 14 4.46 -2.14 26.66
CA PRO A 14 5.61 -2.58 25.89
C PRO A 14 6.25 -1.45 25.07
N GLN A 15 5.64 -0.25 25.06
CA GLN A 15 5.91 0.82 24.09
C GLN A 15 6.91 1.88 24.56
N THR A 16 7.78 1.58 25.52
CA THR A 16 8.88 2.50 25.81
C THR A 16 9.85 2.50 24.62
N GLU A 17 10.41 3.66 24.27
CA GLU A 17 11.37 3.78 23.16
C GLU A 17 12.49 2.71 23.16
N PRO A 18 13.17 2.40 24.29
CA PRO A 18 14.20 1.36 24.29
C PRO A 18 13.68 -0.04 23.94
N ASN A 19 12.43 -0.35 24.28
CA ASN A 19 11.81 -1.63 23.98
C ASN A 19 11.40 -1.73 22.51
N VAL A 20 10.82 -0.67 21.93
CA VAL A 20 10.50 -0.60 20.50
C VAL A 20 11.76 -0.80 19.66
N ALA A 21 12.83 -0.06 19.99
CA ALA A 21 14.11 -0.17 19.29
C ALA A 21 14.71 -1.58 19.41
N ARG A 22 14.49 -2.29 20.53
CA ARG A 22 14.94 -3.67 20.70
C ARG A 22 14.20 -4.62 19.77
N VAL A 23 12.88 -4.48 19.65
CA VAL A 23 12.07 -5.26 18.69
C VAL A 23 12.53 -4.98 17.26
N GLY A 24 12.74 -3.70 16.91
CA GLY A 24 13.27 -3.30 15.60
C GLY A 24 14.62 -3.95 15.27
N ARG A 25 15.57 -3.96 16.21
CA ARG A 25 16.87 -4.64 16.00
C ARG A 25 16.73 -6.13 15.72
N VAL A 26 15.86 -6.83 16.46
CA VAL A 26 15.60 -8.27 16.24
C VAL A 26 14.95 -8.50 14.88
N ALA A 27 13.96 -7.69 14.51
CA ALA A 27 13.27 -7.80 13.22
C ALA A 27 14.21 -7.50 12.04
N SER A 28 15.05 -6.47 12.12
CA SER A 28 16.04 -6.15 11.09
C SER A 28 17.07 -7.27 10.92
N ARG A 29 17.56 -7.85 12.03
CA ARG A 29 18.46 -9.00 11.99
C ARG A 29 17.81 -10.22 11.32
N LEU A 30 16.58 -10.54 11.69
CA LEU A 30 15.84 -11.65 11.08
C LEU A 30 15.61 -11.42 9.59
N CYS A 31 15.27 -10.18 9.18
CA CYS A 31 15.13 -9.81 7.76
C CYS A 31 16.41 -10.09 6.96
N GLN A 32 17.57 -9.80 7.54
CA GLN A 32 18.88 -10.02 6.92
C GLN A 32 19.27 -11.51 6.88
N GLU A 33 19.08 -12.23 7.98
CA GLU A 33 19.38 -13.67 8.08
C GLU A 33 18.53 -14.50 7.10
N LEU A 34 17.25 -14.12 6.95
CA LEU A 34 16.33 -14.72 5.98
C LEU A 34 16.53 -14.22 4.54
N ARG A 35 17.45 -13.26 4.33
CA ARG A 35 17.75 -12.66 3.01
C ARG A 35 16.51 -12.09 2.30
N LEU A 36 15.62 -11.44 3.05
CA LEU A 36 14.39 -10.86 2.48
C LEU A 36 14.67 -9.60 1.64
N ALA A 37 15.68 -8.82 2.01
CA ALA A 37 16.15 -7.66 1.27
C ALA A 37 17.63 -7.38 1.61
N ARG A 38 18.23 -6.39 0.94
CA ARG A 38 19.56 -5.91 1.31
C ARG A 38 19.57 -5.37 2.75
N PRO A 39 20.70 -5.44 3.48
CA PRO A 39 20.81 -4.96 4.86
C PRO A 39 20.30 -3.52 5.07
N ALA A 40 20.64 -2.60 4.16
CA ALA A 40 20.18 -1.22 4.22
C ALA A 40 18.65 -1.10 4.14
N VAL A 41 18.00 -1.88 3.26
CA VAL A 41 16.53 -1.88 3.12
C VAL A 41 15.88 -2.50 4.35
N CYS A 42 16.39 -3.63 4.85
CA CYS A 42 15.89 -4.24 6.09
C CYS A 42 15.95 -3.26 7.27
N GLN A 43 17.07 -2.55 7.41
CA GLN A 43 17.25 -1.57 8.47
C GLN A 43 16.28 -0.40 8.33
N GLN A 44 16.27 0.27 7.18
CA GLN A 44 15.44 1.47 6.96
C GLN A 44 13.94 1.16 7.03
N ALA A 45 13.50 0.05 6.44
CA ALA A 45 12.10 -0.36 6.51
C ALA A 45 11.67 -0.63 7.96
N VAL A 46 12.47 -1.38 8.71
CA VAL A 46 12.14 -1.65 10.12
C VAL A 46 12.21 -0.38 10.96
N GLU A 47 13.19 0.48 10.76
CA GLU A 47 13.30 1.77 11.45
C GLU A 47 12.07 2.64 11.23
N LEU A 48 11.55 2.64 10.01
CA LEU A 48 10.33 3.38 9.62
C LEU A 48 9.07 2.80 10.28
N PHE A 49 8.88 1.48 10.26
CA PHE A 49 7.60 0.85 10.66
C PHE A 49 7.54 0.34 12.10
N GLN A 50 8.66 0.17 12.79
CA GLN A 50 8.72 -0.49 14.11
C GLN A 50 7.74 0.09 15.13
N ARG A 51 7.56 1.42 15.15
CA ARG A 51 6.69 2.08 16.12
C ARG A 51 5.22 1.76 15.86
N ASP A 52 4.77 1.87 14.62
CA ASP A 52 3.38 1.63 14.26
C ASP A 52 3.01 0.17 14.41
N VAL A 53 3.89 -0.75 14.00
CA VAL A 53 3.69 -2.19 14.16
C VAL A 53 3.60 -2.57 15.64
N VAL A 54 4.54 -2.12 16.47
CA VAL A 54 4.49 -2.41 17.92
C VAL A 54 3.24 -1.80 18.55
N THR A 55 2.85 -0.59 18.13
CA THR A 55 1.63 0.06 18.62
C THR A 55 0.38 -0.71 18.24
N ALA A 56 0.27 -1.14 16.98
CA ALA A 56 -0.84 -1.93 16.48
C ALA A 56 -0.96 -3.24 17.26
N TRP A 57 0.14 -3.97 17.44
CA TRP A 57 0.17 -5.21 18.22
C TRP A 57 -0.22 -4.99 19.69
N ALA A 58 0.33 -3.96 20.32
CA ALA A 58 0.03 -3.62 21.72
C ALA A 58 -1.45 -3.25 21.94
N ARG A 59 -2.10 -2.65 20.94
CA ARG A 59 -3.51 -2.21 20.99
C ARG A 59 -4.49 -3.25 20.44
N SER A 60 -4.00 -4.32 19.81
CA SER A 60 -4.80 -5.42 19.28
C SER A 60 -4.36 -6.74 19.94
N VAL A 61 -3.50 -7.51 19.29
CA VAL A 61 -3.10 -8.89 19.67
C VAL A 61 -2.67 -9.00 21.13
N LEU A 62 -1.89 -8.04 21.65
CA LEU A 62 -1.35 -8.08 23.01
C LEU A 62 -2.25 -7.38 24.03
N ARG A 63 -3.39 -6.82 23.62
CA ARG A 63 -4.37 -6.24 24.53
C ARG A 63 -4.86 -7.34 25.47
N PRO A 64 -4.92 -7.11 26.80
CA PRO A 64 -5.29 -8.14 27.76
C PRO A 64 -6.62 -8.86 27.45
N GLY A 65 -7.63 -8.12 27.00
CA GLY A 65 -8.93 -8.68 26.62
C GLY A 65 -8.86 -9.62 25.40
N GLU A 66 -8.00 -9.33 24.43
CA GLU A 66 -7.81 -10.17 23.24
C GLU A 66 -6.99 -11.42 23.60
N ALA A 67 -5.74 -11.22 24.01
CA ALA A 67 -4.80 -12.31 24.27
C ALA A 67 -5.30 -13.29 25.33
N CYS A 68 -5.83 -12.80 26.46
CA CYS A 68 -6.35 -13.68 27.51
C CYS A 68 -7.68 -14.33 27.10
N GLY A 69 -8.50 -13.67 26.27
CA GLY A 69 -9.70 -14.26 25.67
C GLY A 69 -9.37 -15.44 24.75
N LEU A 70 -8.32 -15.30 23.93
CA LEU A 70 -7.81 -16.36 23.07
C LEU A 70 -7.24 -17.55 23.87
N LEU A 71 -6.40 -17.27 24.88
CA LEU A 71 -5.67 -18.30 25.61
C LEU A 71 -6.50 -19.02 26.68
N LEU A 72 -7.41 -18.30 27.35
CA LEU A 72 -8.13 -18.79 28.53
C LEU A 72 -9.65 -18.84 28.33
N GLY A 73 -10.12 -18.49 27.13
CA GLY A 73 -11.51 -18.54 26.71
C GLY A 73 -12.33 -17.29 27.04
N GLN A 74 -13.59 -17.30 26.60
CA GLN A 74 -14.51 -16.15 26.61
C GLN A 74 -14.82 -15.57 28.00
N ARG A 75 -14.56 -16.31 29.08
CA ARG A 75 -14.69 -15.81 30.46
C ARG A 75 -13.56 -14.88 30.89
N CYS A 76 -12.52 -14.78 30.07
CA CYS A 76 -11.27 -14.10 30.36
C CYS A 76 -11.01 -12.88 29.46
N GLY A 77 -11.88 -12.66 28.48
CA GLY A 77 -11.71 -11.74 27.38
C GLY A 77 -12.48 -12.20 26.16
N HIS A 78 -12.41 -11.44 25.07
CA HIS A 78 -13.03 -11.76 23.79
C HIS A 78 -11.98 -11.55 22.72
N TRP A 79 -11.73 -12.57 21.90
CA TRP A 79 -10.84 -12.46 20.76
C TRP A 79 -11.68 -12.18 19.52
N ASP A 80 -11.59 -10.97 18.98
CA ASP A 80 -12.36 -10.53 17.80
C ASP A 80 -11.50 -9.99 16.66
N ILE A 81 -10.18 -10.14 16.75
CA ILE A 81 -9.26 -9.75 15.68
C ILE A 81 -9.62 -10.52 14.40
N LEU A 82 -10.04 -9.75 13.38
CA LEU A 82 -10.51 -10.23 12.08
C LEU A 82 -11.77 -11.11 12.16
N ALA A 83 -12.60 -10.95 13.20
CA ALA A 83 -13.89 -11.64 13.28
C ALA A 83 -14.86 -11.17 12.18
N ASP A 84 -15.79 -12.06 11.82
CA ASP A 84 -16.85 -11.75 10.88
C ASP A 84 -17.73 -10.61 11.41
N TRP A 85 -18.08 -9.69 10.51
CA TRP A 85 -18.98 -8.59 10.80
C TRP A 85 -20.00 -8.48 9.66
N ASN A 86 -21.21 -8.04 10.01
CA ASN A 86 -22.32 -7.91 9.07
C ASN A 86 -22.81 -6.46 8.98
N LEU A 87 -23.20 -6.06 7.78
CA LEU A 87 -23.91 -4.81 7.53
C LEU A 87 -25.41 -5.06 7.48
N THR A 88 -26.15 -4.32 8.30
CA THR A 88 -27.61 -4.33 8.23
C THR A 88 -28.06 -3.38 7.14
N MET A 89 -28.67 -3.91 6.09
CA MET A 89 -29.25 -3.11 5.02
C MET A 89 -30.57 -2.46 5.50
N PRO A 90 -30.93 -1.28 4.98
CA PRO A 90 -32.24 -0.68 5.25
C PRO A 90 -33.37 -1.65 4.87
N GLY A 91 -34.47 -1.64 5.63
CA GLY A 91 -35.64 -2.49 5.36
C GLY A 91 -36.41 -2.14 4.08
N THR A 92 -35.98 -1.09 3.36
CA THR A 92 -36.52 -0.72 2.06
C THR A 92 -36.35 -1.88 1.07
N PRO A 93 -37.44 -2.37 0.43
CA PRO A 93 -37.35 -3.46 -0.53
C PRO A 93 -36.39 -3.15 -1.67
N LYS A 94 -35.54 -4.12 -2.05
CA LYS A 94 -34.67 -4.00 -3.22
C LYS A 94 -35.53 -3.74 -4.46
N PRO A 95 -35.31 -2.66 -5.22
CA PRO A 95 -36.03 -2.42 -6.46
C PRO A 95 -35.84 -3.58 -7.45
N PRO A 96 -36.81 -3.82 -8.36
CA PRO A 96 -36.66 -4.82 -9.41
C PRO A 96 -35.40 -4.55 -10.21
N VAL A 97 -34.61 -5.59 -10.49
CA VAL A 97 -33.41 -5.47 -11.33
C VAL A 97 -33.86 -5.10 -12.75
N ARG A 98 -33.43 -3.94 -13.23
CA ARG A 98 -33.65 -3.50 -14.61
C ARG A 98 -32.29 -3.45 -15.32
N PRO A 99 -32.06 -4.30 -16.34
CA PRO A 99 -30.80 -4.24 -17.08
C PRO A 99 -30.67 -2.89 -17.81
N PRO A 100 -29.43 -2.38 -17.99
CA PRO A 100 -29.21 -1.20 -18.80
C PRO A 100 -29.76 -1.40 -20.22
N VAL A 101 -30.52 -0.42 -20.72
CA VAL A 101 -30.99 -0.42 -22.11
C VAL A 101 -29.90 0.22 -22.97
N PRO A 102 -29.53 -0.37 -24.13
CA PRO A 102 -28.57 0.23 -25.03
C PRO A 102 -28.99 1.65 -25.45
N PRO A 103 -28.06 2.60 -25.55
CA PRO A 103 -28.38 3.95 -25.99
C PRO A 103 -28.91 3.93 -27.44
N PRO A 104 -29.87 4.81 -27.78
CA PRO A 104 -30.37 4.92 -29.15
C PRO A 104 -29.26 5.41 -30.10
N PRO A 105 -29.38 5.15 -31.41
CA PRO A 105 -28.46 5.70 -32.41
C PRO A 105 -28.37 7.23 -32.29
N GLY A 106 -27.15 7.76 -32.18
CA GLY A 106 -26.90 9.20 -32.04
C GLY A 106 -27.04 9.76 -30.61
N ALA A 107 -27.20 8.91 -29.59
CA ALA A 107 -27.13 9.36 -28.20
C ALA A 107 -25.78 10.04 -27.89
N PRO A 108 -25.77 11.06 -27.01
CA PRO A 108 -24.53 11.71 -26.60
C PRO A 108 -23.61 10.72 -25.88
N VAL A 109 -22.31 10.79 -26.18
CA VAL A 109 -21.28 9.97 -25.56
C VAL A 109 -20.36 10.87 -24.75
N GLU A 110 -20.19 10.51 -23.48
CA GLU A 110 -19.21 11.13 -22.59
C GLU A 110 -17.92 10.32 -22.62
N HIS A 111 -16.79 10.99 -22.75
CA HIS A 111 -15.48 10.35 -22.73
C HIS A 111 -14.77 10.68 -21.42
N ILE A 112 -14.46 9.67 -20.61
CA ILE A 112 -13.81 9.88 -19.31
C ILE A 112 -12.37 9.39 -19.39
N LEU A 113 -11.42 10.30 -19.12
CA LEU A 113 -10.03 9.93 -18.92
C LEU A 113 -9.87 9.37 -17.51
N PHE A 114 -9.31 8.17 -17.41
CA PHE A 114 -8.99 7.52 -16.14
C PHE A 114 -7.48 7.26 -16.07
N LEU A 115 -6.82 7.93 -15.13
CA LEU A 115 -5.40 7.74 -14.85
C LEU A 115 -5.25 7.09 -13.49
N THR A 116 -4.36 6.11 -13.38
CA THR A 116 -4.11 5.40 -12.13
C THR A 116 -2.66 4.92 -12.11
N ASP A 117 -2.14 4.62 -10.91
CA ASP A 117 -0.83 4.01 -10.69
C ASP A 117 0.34 4.71 -11.43
N LEU A 118 0.33 6.05 -11.46
CA LEU A 118 1.37 6.82 -12.18
C LEU A 118 2.77 6.62 -11.59
N HIS A 119 2.88 6.28 -10.30
CA HIS A 119 4.13 5.94 -9.60
C HIS A 119 5.32 6.82 -10.01
N TRP A 120 5.25 8.10 -9.63
CA TRP A 120 6.36 9.03 -9.88
C TRP A 120 7.54 8.73 -8.96
N ASP A 121 8.68 8.41 -9.57
CA ASP A 121 9.96 8.26 -8.90
C ASP A 121 10.87 9.46 -9.15
N ARG A 122 11.05 10.26 -8.08
CA ARG A 122 11.97 11.40 -8.05
C ARG A 122 13.44 11.02 -8.22
N GLN A 123 13.78 9.77 -7.97
CA GLN A 123 15.15 9.25 -8.05
C GLN A 123 15.41 8.46 -9.33
N TYR A 124 14.43 8.36 -10.24
CA TYR A 124 14.61 7.67 -11.51
C TYR A 124 15.76 8.32 -12.29
N GLN A 125 16.76 7.53 -12.63
CA GLN A 125 17.96 7.98 -13.31
C GLN A 125 18.17 7.16 -14.59
N PRO A 126 17.98 7.74 -15.79
CA PRO A 126 18.33 7.08 -17.04
C PRO A 126 19.78 6.60 -17.03
N GLY A 127 20.01 5.42 -17.59
CA GLY A 127 21.32 4.76 -17.62
C GLY A 127 21.60 3.87 -16.41
N SER A 128 20.87 4.00 -15.30
CA SER A 128 21.07 3.20 -14.08
C SER A 128 20.62 1.74 -14.24
N ALA A 129 20.86 0.88 -13.25
CA ALA A 129 20.53 -0.54 -13.36
C ALA A 129 19.02 -0.81 -13.36
N VAL A 130 18.50 -1.51 -14.38
CA VAL A 130 17.11 -2.01 -14.37
C VAL A 130 16.97 -3.22 -13.44
N ALA A 131 17.99 -4.08 -13.41
CA ALA A 131 18.06 -5.25 -12.54
C ALA A 131 19.01 -4.96 -11.37
N CYS A 132 18.44 -4.74 -10.19
CA CYS A 132 19.17 -4.52 -8.94
C CYS A 132 18.60 -5.44 -7.83
N PRO A 133 19.32 -5.64 -6.72
CA PRO A 133 18.84 -6.47 -5.60
C PRO A 133 17.77 -5.82 -4.72
N ASP A 134 17.46 -4.53 -4.92
CA ASP A 134 16.44 -3.80 -4.15
C ASP A 134 15.02 -4.04 -4.65
N PRO A 135 13.98 -3.74 -3.83
CA PRO A 135 12.60 -3.83 -4.29
C PRO A 135 12.26 -2.87 -5.45
N LEU A 136 13.00 -1.77 -5.61
CA LEU A 136 12.83 -0.78 -6.68
C LEU A 136 14.19 -0.36 -7.24
N CYS A 137 14.32 -0.37 -8.57
CA CYS A 137 15.53 -0.12 -9.33
C CYS A 137 15.39 1.13 -10.22
N CYS A 138 16.25 1.27 -11.24
CA CYS A 138 16.34 2.44 -12.10
C CYS A 138 16.71 3.74 -11.35
N ARG A 139 17.46 3.62 -10.26
CA ARG A 139 17.98 4.72 -9.45
C ARG A 139 19.51 4.65 -9.34
N GLY A 140 20.14 5.77 -9.05
CA GLY A 140 21.58 5.85 -8.78
C GLY A 140 22.45 5.92 -10.04
N GLU A 141 23.72 5.58 -9.91
CA GLU A 141 24.71 5.83 -10.96
C GLU A 141 24.44 5.07 -12.28
N PRO A 142 24.61 5.73 -13.43
CA PRO A 142 24.51 5.08 -14.74
C PRO A 142 25.54 3.96 -14.94
N LEU A 143 25.09 2.81 -15.44
CA LEU A 143 25.96 1.66 -15.75
C LEU A 143 26.64 1.78 -17.13
N GLY A 144 26.10 2.58 -18.05
CA GLY A 144 26.68 2.81 -19.38
C GLY A 144 26.70 1.62 -20.35
N GLY A 145 25.81 0.64 -20.18
CA GLY A 145 25.78 -0.59 -21.00
C GLY A 145 24.41 -1.29 -21.06
N PRO A 146 24.35 -2.54 -21.59
CA PRO A 146 23.12 -3.33 -21.63
C PRO A 146 22.49 -3.51 -20.24
N GLY A 147 21.16 -3.52 -20.16
CA GLY A 147 20.44 -3.60 -18.88
C GLY A 147 20.35 -2.26 -18.13
N SER A 148 20.67 -1.15 -18.81
CA SER A 148 20.49 0.20 -18.31
C SER A 148 19.08 0.72 -18.50
N ALA A 149 18.67 1.61 -17.60
CA ALA A 149 17.35 2.19 -17.58
C ALA A 149 17.17 3.16 -18.76
N GLY A 150 16.08 2.99 -19.51
CA GLY A 150 15.72 3.88 -20.61
C GLY A 150 15.35 5.28 -20.13
N PHE A 151 15.35 6.23 -21.05
CA PHE A 151 14.98 7.61 -20.74
C PHE A 151 13.53 7.72 -20.27
N TRP A 152 12.58 7.09 -20.97
CA TRP A 152 11.13 7.19 -20.70
C TRP A 152 10.59 6.15 -19.70
N GLY A 153 11.45 5.41 -19.02
CA GLY A 153 11.06 4.21 -18.26
C GLY A 153 11.74 2.95 -18.79
N SER A 154 11.55 1.85 -18.07
CA SER A 154 12.18 0.56 -18.36
C SER A 154 11.30 -0.60 -17.94
N TYR A 155 11.37 -1.71 -18.67
CA TYR A 155 10.72 -2.95 -18.27
C TYR A 155 11.52 -3.65 -17.15
N GLY A 156 11.11 -3.42 -15.90
CA GLY A 156 11.72 -3.98 -14.70
C GLY A 156 10.94 -3.57 -13.45
N LYS A 157 11.52 -3.80 -12.27
CA LYS A 157 10.98 -3.26 -11.01
C LYS A 157 11.38 -1.78 -10.86
N CYS A 158 10.81 -0.94 -11.72
CA CYS A 158 11.10 0.48 -11.79
C CYS A 158 9.79 1.27 -11.89
N ASP A 159 9.80 2.43 -11.27
CA ASP A 159 8.73 3.43 -11.35
C ASP A 159 9.03 4.43 -12.48
N LEU A 160 8.18 5.46 -12.67
CA LEU A 160 8.28 6.38 -13.80
C LEU A 160 9.04 7.67 -13.46
N PRO A 161 9.88 8.20 -14.37
CA PRO A 161 10.40 9.55 -14.22
C PRO A 161 9.33 10.60 -14.58
N LEU A 162 9.50 11.81 -14.02
CA LEU A 162 8.53 12.89 -14.16
C LEU A 162 8.20 13.23 -15.62
N HIS A 163 9.22 13.30 -16.49
CA HIS A 163 9.02 13.68 -17.89
C HIS A 163 8.15 12.69 -18.67
N THR A 164 8.06 11.42 -18.23
CA THR A 164 7.13 10.45 -18.84
C THR A 164 5.69 10.75 -18.46
N ILE A 165 5.45 11.16 -17.21
CA ILE A 165 4.13 11.58 -16.74
C ILE A 165 3.73 12.89 -17.42
N GLU A 166 4.64 13.84 -17.55
CA GLU A 166 4.40 15.10 -18.26
C GLU A 166 4.03 14.85 -19.74
N ALA A 167 4.80 14.01 -20.45
CA ALA A 167 4.50 13.65 -21.83
C ALA A 167 3.13 12.95 -21.98
N LEU A 168 2.75 12.09 -21.03
CA LEU A 168 1.42 11.49 -20.99
C LEU A 168 0.32 12.55 -20.89
N LEU A 169 0.48 13.50 -19.97
CA LEU A 169 -0.52 14.55 -19.72
C LEU A 169 -0.61 15.53 -20.89
N GLU A 170 0.52 15.91 -21.50
CA GLU A 170 0.56 16.74 -22.70
C GLU A 170 -0.20 16.09 -23.85
N HIS A 171 0.02 14.79 -24.08
CA HIS A 171 -0.69 14.05 -25.13
C HIS A 171 -2.19 13.93 -24.82
N ALA A 172 -2.55 13.68 -23.57
CA ALA A 172 -3.95 13.59 -23.16
C ALA A 172 -4.68 14.92 -23.39
N VAL A 173 -4.09 16.05 -22.99
CA VAL A 173 -4.65 17.39 -23.23
C VAL A 173 -4.76 17.71 -24.71
N GLY A 174 -3.74 17.37 -25.51
CA GLY A 174 -3.78 17.56 -26.97
C GLY A 174 -4.92 16.76 -27.65
N THR A 175 -5.21 15.55 -27.15
CA THR A 175 -6.29 14.70 -27.66
C THR A 175 -7.67 15.26 -27.32
N VAL A 176 -7.81 15.93 -26.18
CA VAL A 176 -9.02 16.65 -25.76
C VAL A 176 -9.20 17.94 -26.57
N ALA A 177 -8.12 18.71 -26.78
CA ALA A 177 -8.15 19.98 -27.51
C ALA A 177 -8.44 19.81 -29.02
N ASN A 178 -7.98 18.72 -29.64
CA ASN A 178 -8.21 18.44 -31.07
C ASN A 178 -9.60 17.84 -31.40
N GLY A 179 -10.54 17.87 -30.45
CA GLY A 179 -11.95 17.52 -30.68
C GLY A 179 -12.28 16.02 -30.62
N SER A 180 -11.29 15.14 -30.43
CA SER A 180 -11.50 13.69 -30.26
C SER A 180 -12.09 13.31 -28.89
N LEU A 181 -12.01 14.20 -27.89
CA LEU A 181 -12.61 14.03 -26.55
C LEU A 181 -13.24 15.36 -26.05
N ALA A 182 -14.05 16.03 -26.88
CA ALA A 182 -14.60 17.36 -26.59
C ALA A 182 -15.53 17.47 -25.35
N SER A 183 -15.78 16.38 -24.61
CA SER A 183 -16.56 16.34 -23.37
C SER A 183 -15.85 15.64 -22.20
N SER A 184 -14.52 15.56 -22.22
CA SER A 184 -13.81 14.92 -21.10
C SER A 184 -13.74 15.83 -19.88
N ARG A 185 -14.44 15.45 -18.81
CA ARG A 185 -14.13 15.91 -17.46
C ARG A 185 -12.99 15.06 -16.91
N PRO A 186 -11.80 15.62 -16.63
CA PRO A 186 -10.74 14.84 -15.98
C PRO A 186 -11.21 14.47 -14.57
N VAL A 187 -11.36 13.17 -14.30
CA VAL A 187 -11.55 12.65 -12.95
C VAL A 187 -10.24 11.99 -12.56
N VAL A 188 -9.41 12.71 -11.81
CA VAL A 188 -8.20 12.15 -11.23
C VAL A 188 -8.60 11.41 -9.96
N GLY A 189 -8.71 10.09 -10.04
CA GLY A 189 -8.83 9.23 -8.87
C GLY A 189 -7.45 8.81 -8.39
N SER A 190 -7.01 9.34 -7.25
CA SER A 190 -5.85 8.85 -6.51
C SER A 190 -6.33 7.76 -5.55
N TRP A 191 -6.03 6.51 -5.83
CA TRP A 191 -6.11 5.44 -4.84
C TRP A 191 -4.67 5.15 -4.41
N GLN A 192 -4.33 5.56 -3.18
CA GLN A 192 -3.11 5.17 -2.47
C GLN A 192 -3.36 3.87 -1.71
#